data_AF-A0A535HVR7-F1
#
_entry.id   AF-A0A535HVR7-F1
#
_cell.length_a   1.000
_cell.length_b   1.000
_cell.length_c   1.000
_cell.angle_alpha   90.00
_cell.angle_beta   90.00
_cell.angle_gamma   90.00
#
_symmetry.space_group_name_H-M   'P 1'
#
loop_
_entity.id
_entity.type
_entity.pdbx_description
1 polymer ?
#
loop_
_entity_poly.entity_id
_entity_poly.type
_entity_poly.pdbx_seq_one_letter_code
_entity_poly.pdbx_strand_id
1 'polypeptide(L)' 'MATLAEIRRRIASVKNTQQITRAMQAVAASKLRRVQARAEAARPYADRMADVLTEVASRVTTYRHPFLTERPVNK' A
#
# COMPACT_ATOMS: atom_id res chain seq x y z
N MET A 1 -42.01 19.66 10.57
CA MET A 1 -42.18 18.33 9.93
C MET A 1 -41.51 18.40 8.57
N ALA A 2 -40.68 17.41 8.21
CA ALA A 2 -40.01 17.41 6.91
C ALA A 2 -41.05 17.27 5.79
N THR A 3 -40.93 18.11 4.76
CA THR A 3 -41.86 18.08 3.64
C THR A 3 -41.53 16.93 2.68
N LEU A 4 -42.53 16.43 1.96
CA LEU A 4 -42.36 15.39 0.94
C LEU A 4 -41.30 15.80 -0.12
N ALA A 5 -41.16 17.10 -0.39
CA ALA A 5 -40.17 17.67 -1.30
C ALA A 5 -38.73 17.60 -0.76
N GLU A 6 -38.53 17.76 0.55
CA GLU A 6 -37.21 17.62 1.19
C GLU A 6 -36.75 16.16 1.20
N ILE A 7 -37.66 15.22 1.49
CA ILE A 7 -37.37 13.78 1.46
C ILE A 7 -36.93 13.37 0.05
N ARG A 8 -37.64 13.80 -0.99
CA ARG A 8 -37.26 13.53 -2.39
C ARG A 8 -35.89 14.11 -2.76
N ARG A 9 -35.60 15.34 -2.33
CA ARG A 9 -34.28 15.97 -2.55
C ARG A 9 -33.16 15.18 -1.87
N ARG A 10 -33.39 14.72 -0.63
CA ARG A 10 -32.39 13.92 0.10
C ARG A 10 -32.14 12.56 -0.56
N ILE A 11 -33.18 11.90 -1.05
CA ILE A 11 -33.04 10.64 -1.81
C ILE A 11 -32.17 10.85 -3.05
N ALA A 12 -32.42 11.90 -3.83
CA ALA A 12 -31.61 12.21 -5.01
C ALA A 12 -30.14 12.50 -4.65
N SER A 13 -29.91 13.28 -3.59
CA SER A 13 -28.56 13.57 -3.09
C SER A 13 -27.81 12.31 -2.68
N VAL A 14 -28.42 11.44 -1.87
CA VAL A 14 -27.81 10.17 -1.44
C VAL A 14 -27.53 9.24 -2.63
N LYS A 15 -28.44 9.19 -3.62
CA LYS A 15 -28.23 8.40 -4.84
C LYS A 15 -27.02 8.89 -5.63
N ASN A 16 -26.84 10.21 -5.75
CA ASN A 16 -25.68 10.80 -6.42
C ASN A 16 -24.38 10.48 -5.64
N THR A 17 -24.38 10.63 -4.31
CA THR A 17 -23.23 10.25 -3.47
C THR A 17 -22.91 8.76 -3.60
N GLN A 18 -23.91 7.90 -3.71
CA GLN A 18 -23.72 6.45 -3.93
C GLN A 18 -23.05 6.15 -5.28
N GLN A 19 -23.41 6.88 -6.34
CA GLN A 19 -22.77 6.74 -7.65
C GLN A 19 -21.30 7.20 -7.62
N ILE A 20 -21.03 8.33 -6.97
CA ILE A 20 -19.67 8.86 -6.80
C ILE A 20 -18.79 7.85 -6.05
N THR A 21 -19.27 7.34 -4.92
CA THR A 21 -18.52 6.37 -4.11
C THR A 21 -18.30 5.05 -4.86
N ARG A 22 -19.28 4.59 -5.66
CA ARG A 22 -19.10 3.41 -6.53
C ARG A 22 -18.01 3.63 -7.59
N ALA A 23 -17.96 4.81 -8.19
CA ALA A 23 -16.89 5.16 -9.12
C ALA A 23 -15.52 5.23 -8.39
N MET A 24 -15.47 5.83 -7.20
CA MET A 24 -14.26 5.88 -6.39
C MET A 24 -13.75 4.48 -6.01
N GLN A 25 -14.65 3.53 -5.73
CA GLN A 25 -14.29 2.14 -5.47
C GLN A 25 -13.57 1.50 -6.68
N ALA A 26 -14.06 1.74 -7.89
CA ALA A 26 -13.42 1.26 -9.12
C ALA A 26 -12.05 1.92 -9.35
N VAL A 27 -11.92 3.21 -9.02
CA VAL A 27 -10.63 3.93 -9.07
C VAL A 27 -9.64 3.35 -8.05
N ALA A 28 -10.08 3.11 -6.81
CA ALA A 28 -9.25 2.52 -5.77
C ALA A 28 -8.80 1.11 -6.15
N ALA A 29 -9.69 0.27 -6.68
CA ALA A 29 -9.35 -1.06 -7.18
C ALA A 29 -8.30 -1.00 -8.30
N SER A 30 -8.44 -0.06 -9.24
CA SER A 30 -7.46 0.15 -10.31
C SER A 30 -6.10 0.59 -9.77
N LYS A 31 -6.07 1.48 -8.77
CA LYS A 31 -4.83 1.90 -8.09
C LYS A 31 -4.16 0.73 -7.37
N LEU A 32 -4.93 -0.09 -6.64
CA LEU A 32 -4.42 -1.26 -5.94
C LEU A 32 -3.77 -2.24 -6.92
N ARG A 33 -4.45 -2.57 -8.03
CA ARG A 33 -3.91 -3.43 -9.08
C ARG A 33 -2.59 -2.90 -9.64
N ARG A 34 -2.49 -1.59 -9.89
CA ARG A 34 -1.24 -0.95 -10.36
C ARG A 34 -0.10 -1.08 -9.36
N VAL A 35 -0.38 -0.89 -8.06
CA VAL A 35 0.63 -1.04 -7.00
C VAL A 35 1.05 -2.50 -6.85
N GLN A 36 0.09 -3.43 -6.87
CA GLN A 36 0.38 -4.86 -6.80
C GLN A 36 1.29 -5.30 -7.96
N ALA A 37 0.98 -4.92 -9.19
CA ALA A 37 1.81 -5.26 -10.35
C ALA A 37 3.24 -4.72 -10.22
N ARG A 38 3.42 -3.52 -9.64
CA ARG A 38 4.75 -2.96 -9.35
C ARG A 38 5.49 -3.74 -8.28
N ALA A 39 4.79 -4.15 -7.21
CA ALA A 39 5.38 -4.96 -6.16
C ALA A 39 5.80 -6.34 -6.67
N GLU A 40 4.97 -6.98 -7.50
CA GLU A 40 5.28 -8.24 -8.15
C GLU A 40 6.47 -8.12 -9.11
N ALA A 41 6.53 -7.06 -9.91
CA ALA A 41 7.68 -6.78 -10.77
C ALA A 41 8.98 -6.52 -9.99
N ALA A 42 8.89 -6.00 -8.76
CA ALA A 42 10.04 -5.75 -7.90
C ALA A 42 10.52 -7.00 -7.13
N ARG A 43 9.70 -8.07 -7.02
CA ARG A 43 10.05 -9.30 -6.27
C ARG A 43 11.38 -9.91 -6.71
N PRO A 44 11.66 -10.15 -8.00
CA PRO A 44 12.90 -10.80 -8.41
C PRO A 44 14.16 -10.04 -7.97
N TYR A 45 14.11 -8.71 -7.97
CA TYR A 45 15.21 -7.89 -7.47
C TYR A 45 15.38 -8.06 -5.96
N ALA A 46 14.27 -7.99 -5.20
CA ALA A 46 14.29 -8.14 -3.75
C ALA A 46 14.83 -9.53 -3.32
N ASP A 47 14.39 -10.59 -4.00
CA ASP A 47 14.83 -11.96 -3.73
C ASP A 47 16.33 -12.11 -3.98
N ARG A 48 16.83 -11.64 -5.13
CA ARG A 48 18.27 -11.67 -5.44
C ARG A 48 19.10 -10.81 -4.50
N MET A 49 18.58 -9.66 -4.11
CA MET A 49 19.25 -8.80 -3.15
C MET A 49 19.34 -9.48 -1.77
N ALA A 50 18.29 -10.17 -1.33
CA ALA A 50 18.30 -10.93 -0.09
C ALA A 50 19.31 -12.08 -0.13
N ASP A 51 19.40 -12.82 -1.24
CA ASP A 51 20.40 -13.88 -1.44
C ASP A 51 21.83 -13.32 -1.27
N VAL A 52 22.15 -12.25 -2.00
CA VAL A 52 23.48 -11.63 -1.97
C VAL A 52 23.81 -11.06 -0.60
N LEU A 53 22.87 -10.37 0.06
CA LEU A 53 23.08 -9.82 1.39
C LEU A 53 23.31 -10.92 2.43
N THR A 54 22.59 -12.05 2.32
CA THR A 54 22.78 -13.21 3.18
C THR A 54 24.16 -13.82 2.97
N GLU A 55 24.58 -13.99 1.72
CA GLU A 55 25.90 -14.50 1.39
C GLU A 55 27.01 -13.58 1.94
N VAL A 56 26.89 -12.27 1.73
CA VAL A 56 27.85 -11.28 2.25
C VAL A 56 27.89 -11.32 3.79
N ALA A 57 26.73 -11.30 4.46
CA ALA A 57 26.66 -11.38 5.91
C ALA A 57 27.32 -12.65 6.47
N SER A 58 27.18 -13.79 5.78
CA SER A 58 27.80 -15.06 6.19
C SER A 58 29.33 -15.07 6.08
N ARG A 59 29.90 -14.29 5.15
CA ARG A 59 31.34 -14.22 4.89
C ARG A 59 32.06 -13.14 5.71
N VAL A 60 31.30 -12.19 6.25
CA VAL A 60 31.82 -11.09 7.07
C VAL A 60 32.01 -11.59 8.51
N THR A 61 33.06 -12.40 8.73
CA THR A 61 33.40 -12.98 10.04
C THR A 61 34.33 -12.09 10.87
N THR A 62 35.16 -11.26 10.23
CA THR A 62 36.27 -10.55 10.90
C THR A 62 36.05 -9.04 11.01
N TYR A 63 35.24 -8.44 10.13
CA TYR A 63 35.00 -7.00 10.08
C TYR A 63 33.54 -6.68 10.42
N ARG A 64 33.26 -6.02 11.55
CA ARG A 64 31.88 -5.64 11.91
C ARG A 64 31.46 -4.42 11.10
N HIS A 65 30.68 -4.62 10.04
CA HIS A 65 30.15 -3.53 9.22
C HIS A 65 29.11 -2.70 10.02
N PRO A 66 29.13 -1.36 10.01
CA PRO A 66 28.20 -0.52 10.79
C PRO A 66 26.70 -0.73 10.49
N PHE A 67 26.35 -1.23 9.31
CA PHE A 67 24.97 -1.60 8.94
C PHE A 67 24.55 -3.01 9.37
N LEU A 68 25.49 -3.82 9.90
CA LEU A 68 25.23 -5.17 10.40
C LEU A 68 25.24 -5.23 11.94
N THR A 69 25.40 -4.10 12.63
CA THR A 69 25.35 -4.02 14.09
C THR A 69 23.96 -3.63 14.57
N GLU A 70 23.50 -4.28 15.64
CA GLU A 70 22.26 -3.89 16.31
C GLU A 70 22.47 -2.53 17.00
N ARG A 71 21.62 -1.55 16.67
CA ARG A 71 21.65 -0.21 17.26
C ARG A 71 20.43 -0.02 18.17
N PRO A 72 20.56 0.70 19.29
CA PRO A 72 19.42 0.99 20.15
C PRO A 72 18.39 1.82 19.37
N VAL A 73 17.13 1.38 19.38
CA VAL A 73 16.01 2.08 18.75
C VAL A 73 15.68 3.30 19.61
N ASN A 74 15.91 4.50 19.09
CA ASN A 74 15.39 5.73 19.71
C ASN A 74 13.89 5.82 19.41
N LYS A 75 13.08 5.63 20.46
CA LYS A 75 11.63 5.91 20.43
C LYS A 75 11.37 7.40 20.43
#